data_AF-A0AA40AB09-F1
#
_entry.id   AF-A0AA40AB09-F1
#
_cell.length_a   1.000
_cell.length_b   1.000
_cell.length_c   1.000
_cell.angle_alpha   90.00
_cell.angle_beta   90.00
_cell.angle_gamma   90.00
#
_symmetry.space_group_name_H-M   'P 1'
#
loop_
_entity.id
_entity.type
_entity.pdbx_description
1 polymer ?
#
loop_
_entity_poly.entity_id
_entity_poly.type
_entity_poly.pdbx_seq_one_letter_code
_entity_poly.pdbx_strand_id
1 'polypeptide(L)'
;MVKLESLVALLAGTALSLPTAADDTPKTLQTGALWIRAVAAPNYHKYLQTKPANVPGTAILDSYTTAGQFNIEGGQLLNKVSSPPLYMWVQEPADKASPPRTLATWFNSTKNTFGTFAFQGDAVTWSAPGLQRQNLAAWLVCAKQALFINTGAYSYQTPSGCSDQTVHYYNDKTANN
;
A
#
# COMPACT_ATOMS: atom_id res chain seq x y z
N MET A 1 45.91 -35.28 44.10
CA MET A 1 46.14 -34.87 42.69
C MET A 1 45.04 -35.45 41.83
N VAL A 2 44.01 -34.67 41.52
CA VAL A 2 43.11 -34.89 40.39
C VAL A 2 42.78 -33.50 39.84
N LYS A 3 43.20 -33.24 38.61
CA LYS A 3 43.03 -31.97 37.90
C LYS A 3 41.78 -32.12 37.04
N LEU A 4 40.75 -31.32 37.30
CA LEU A 4 39.49 -31.35 36.56
C LEU A 4 39.60 -30.33 35.41
N GLU A 5 39.84 -30.79 34.18
CA GLU A 5 39.85 -29.92 33.00
C GLU A 5 38.44 -29.83 32.43
N SER A 6 37.91 -28.61 32.38
CA SER A 6 36.60 -28.31 31.77
C SER A 6 36.73 -28.25 30.25
N LEU A 7 36.00 -29.12 29.56
CA LEU A 7 35.82 -29.10 28.12
C LEU A 7 34.68 -28.13 27.77
N VAL A 8 34.98 -27.00 27.11
CA VAL A 8 33.97 -26.12 26.53
C VAL A 8 33.76 -26.51 25.07
N ALA A 9 32.57 -27.00 24.74
CA ALA A 9 32.17 -27.29 23.37
C ALA A 9 31.72 -25.99 22.67
N LEU A 10 32.45 -25.56 21.63
CA LEU A 10 32.00 -24.50 20.72
C LEU A 10 30.97 -25.09 19.74
N LEU A 11 29.71 -24.68 19.87
CA LEU A 11 28.69 -24.84 18.82
C LEU A 11 28.81 -23.66 17.85
N ALA A 12 29.37 -23.90 16.66
CA ALA A 12 29.35 -22.94 15.57
C ALA A 12 27.93 -22.91 14.96
N GLY A 13 27.11 -21.94 15.36
CA GLY A 13 25.82 -21.67 14.73
C GLY A 13 26.03 -21.02 13.37
N THR A 14 25.58 -21.67 12.30
CA THR A 14 25.46 -21.06 10.97
C THR A 14 24.37 -19.99 11.01
N ALA A 15 24.78 -18.72 10.91
CA ALA A 15 23.84 -17.62 10.77
C ALA A 15 23.13 -17.73 9.40
N LEU A 16 21.84 -18.03 9.43
CA LEU A 16 20.95 -17.87 8.28
C LEU A 16 20.88 -16.38 7.95
N SER A 17 21.50 -15.96 6.85
CA SER A 17 21.27 -14.63 6.28
C SER A 17 19.84 -14.58 5.78
N LEU A 18 18.95 -13.93 6.53
CA LEU A 18 17.66 -13.51 6.01
C LEU A 18 17.93 -12.57 4.83
N PRO A 19 17.22 -12.69 3.69
CA PRO A 19 17.35 -11.70 2.63
C PRO A 19 17.03 -10.33 3.25
N THR A 20 18.01 -9.43 3.24
CA THR A 20 17.74 -8.02 3.50
C THR A 20 16.73 -7.58 2.46
N ALA A 21 15.54 -7.17 2.89
CA ALA A 21 14.56 -6.64 1.96
C ALA A 21 15.06 -5.25 1.52
N ALA A 22 15.93 -5.28 0.52
CA ALA A 22 16.55 -4.10 -0.03
C ALA A 22 15.50 -3.22 -0.73
N ASP A 23 15.86 -1.95 -0.83
CA ASP A 23 15.27 -0.84 -1.58
C ASP A 23 15.07 -1.12 -3.09
N ASP A 24 14.60 -2.30 -3.48
CA ASP A 24 14.55 -2.82 -4.85
C ASP A 24 13.46 -2.19 -5.72
N THR A 25 12.78 -1.14 -5.24
CA THR A 25 11.88 -0.40 -6.12
C THR A 25 12.69 0.42 -7.13
N PRO A 26 12.46 0.26 -8.45
CA PRO A 26 13.13 1.08 -9.46
C PRO A 26 12.86 2.57 -9.20
N LYS A 27 13.93 3.38 -9.22
CA LYS A 27 13.84 4.83 -8.96
C LYS A 27 13.35 5.62 -10.18
N THR A 28 13.45 5.02 -11.36
CA THR A 28 12.91 5.57 -12.61
C THR A 28 11.62 4.84 -12.98
N LEU A 29 10.64 5.60 -13.45
CA LEU A 29 9.35 5.08 -13.88
C LEU A 29 9.52 4.07 -15.02
N GLN A 30 9.00 2.87 -14.82
CA GLN A 30 8.98 1.81 -15.82
C GLN A 30 7.88 2.09 -16.85
N THR A 31 8.08 1.60 -18.08
CA THR A 31 7.10 1.78 -19.16
C THR A 31 5.71 1.25 -18.75
N GLY A 32 4.69 2.09 -18.90
CA GLY A 32 3.31 1.75 -18.57
C GLY A 32 3.00 1.73 -17.06
N ALA A 33 3.92 2.17 -16.21
CA ALA A 33 3.69 2.35 -14.79
C ALA A 33 3.51 3.84 -14.44
N LEU A 34 2.96 4.09 -13.26
CA LEU A 34 2.68 5.39 -12.68
C LEU A 34 3.08 5.36 -11.20
N TRP A 35 3.58 6.47 -10.68
CA TRP A 35 3.63 6.65 -9.23
C TRP A 35 2.22 6.97 -8.72
N ILE A 36 1.83 6.49 -7.54
CA ILE A 36 0.58 6.92 -6.89
C ILE A 36 0.94 7.63 -5.58
N ARG A 37 0.48 8.86 -5.38
CA ARG A 37 0.85 9.69 -4.22
C ARG A 37 -0.30 10.50 -3.67
N ALA A 38 -0.24 10.84 -2.39
CA ALA A 38 -1.15 11.80 -1.79
C ALA A 38 -0.83 13.24 -2.22
N VAL A 39 -1.89 14.05 -2.40
CA VAL A 39 -1.81 15.44 -2.85
C VAL A 39 -2.32 16.44 -1.81
N ALA A 40 -2.55 16.01 -0.58
CA ALA A 40 -2.95 16.86 0.53
C ALA A 40 -2.12 16.60 1.80
N ALA A 41 -1.95 17.64 2.62
CA ALA A 41 -1.37 17.48 3.95
C ALA A 41 -2.23 16.54 4.83
N PRO A 42 -1.65 15.82 5.81
CA PRO A 42 -0.24 15.81 6.19
C PRO A 42 0.62 14.83 5.35
N ASN A 43 0.02 14.10 4.41
CA ASN A 43 0.70 13.05 3.64
C ASN A 43 1.11 13.52 2.23
N TYR A 44 1.21 14.83 2.02
CA TYR A 44 1.59 15.40 0.73
C TYR A 44 2.90 14.77 0.26
N HIS A 45 2.92 14.27 -0.98
CA HIS A 45 4.06 13.57 -1.57
C HIS A 45 4.52 12.29 -0.82
N LYS A 46 3.61 11.65 -0.07
CA LYS A 46 3.77 10.25 0.34
C LYS A 46 3.20 9.33 -0.73
N TYR A 47 3.89 8.23 -1.00
CA TYR A 47 3.65 7.35 -2.14
C TYR A 47 3.15 5.98 -1.70
N LEU A 48 2.22 5.45 -2.49
CA LEU A 48 1.66 4.12 -2.33
C LEU A 48 2.76 3.07 -2.43
N GLN A 49 2.79 2.17 -1.46
CA GLN A 49 3.77 1.10 -1.38
C GLN A 49 3.34 0.05 -0.36
N THR A 50 4.16 -0.98 -0.22
CA THR A 50 4.12 -1.94 0.89
C THR A 50 5.44 -1.88 1.66
N LYS A 51 5.46 -2.48 2.86
CA LYS A 51 6.68 -2.62 3.66
C LYS A 51 6.77 -4.05 4.19
N PRO A 52 7.71 -4.88 3.70
CA PRO A 52 8.75 -4.59 2.71
C PRO A 52 8.22 -4.20 1.32
N ALA A 53 9.02 -3.46 0.54
CA ALA A 53 8.61 -2.91 -0.75
C ALA A 53 8.31 -4.01 -1.78
N ASN A 54 7.24 -3.83 -2.56
CA ASN A 54 6.82 -4.72 -3.66
C ASN A 54 6.53 -6.18 -3.27
N VAL A 55 6.27 -6.42 -1.98
CA VAL A 55 5.83 -7.72 -1.42
C VAL A 55 4.38 -7.60 -0.94
N PRO A 56 3.57 -8.69 -0.94
CA PRO A 56 2.21 -8.66 -0.37
C PRO A 56 2.20 -8.10 1.06
N GLY A 57 1.19 -7.31 1.38
CA GLY A 57 1.05 -6.67 2.68
C GLY A 57 0.18 -5.43 2.66
N THR A 58 0.00 -4.83 3.83
CA THR A 58 -0.80 -3.61 4.00
C THR A 58 -0.34 -2.51 3.04
N ALA A 59 -1.29 -1.88 2.36
CA ALA A 59 -1.01 -0.72 1.54
C ALA A 59 -0.79 0.49 2.44
N ILE A 60 0.30 1.20 2.23
CA ILE A 60 0.68 2.38 3.01
C ILE A 60 1.05 3.54 2.09
N LEU A 61 1.01 4.77 2.60
CA LEU A 61 1.65 5.92 1.97
C LEU A 61 2.92 6.29 2.75
N ASP A 62 4.10 6.15 2.14
CA ASP A 62 5.36 6.47 2.83
C ASP A 62 6.33 7.21 1.88
N SER A 63 7.60 7.31 2.27
CA SER A 63 8.66 7.99 1.54
C SER A 63 8.67 7.68 0.05
N TYR A 64 8.91 8.71 -0.76
CA TYR A 64 9.14 8.60 -2.21
C TYR A 64 10.30 7.65 -2.55
N THR A 65 11.24 7.42 -1.62
CA THR A 65 12.41 6.57 -1.82
C THR A 65 12.05 5.11 -2.06
N THR A 66 10.94 4.63 -1.53
CA THR A 66 10.48 3.23 -1.63
C THR A 66 9.14 3.11 -2.35
N ALA A 67 8.69 4.20 -2.99
CA ALA A 67 7.43 4.32 -3.72
C ALA A 67 7.25 3.18 -4.73
N GLY A 68 6.14 2.44 -4.66
CA GLY A 68 5.78 1.47 -5.69
C GLY A 68 5.44 2.15 -7.02
N GLN A 69 5.38 1.35 -8.09
CA GLN A 69 4.92 1.82 -9.40
C GLN A 69 3.73 0.97 -9.84
N PHE A 70 2.67 1.62 -10.28
CA PHE A 70 1.36 1.00 -10.45
C PHE A 70 0.73 1.31 -11.80
N ASN A 71 -0.31 0.57 -12.14
CA ASN A 71 -1.26 0.96 -13.19
C ASN A 71 -2.63 0.38 -12.88
N ILE A 72 -3.68 0.90 -13.52
CA ILE A 72 -5.01 0.30 -13.46
C ILE A 72 -5.29 -0.45 -14.76
N GLU A 73 -5.48 -1.76 -14.66
CA GLU A 73 -5.75 -2.65 -15.79
C GLU A 73 -6.93 -3.56 -15.47
N GLY A 74 -7.95 -3.56 -16.32
CA GLY A 74 -9.15 -4.39 -16.11
C GLY A 74 -9.84 -4.14 -14.75
N GLY A 75 -9.81 -2.90 -14.26
CA GLY A 75 -10.40 -2.51 -12.98
C GLY A 75 -9.59 -2.89 -11.74
N GLN A 76 -8.38 -3.44 -11.91
CA GLN A 76 -7.47 -3.77 -10.83
C GLN A 76 -6.38 -2.70 -10.73
N LEU A 77 -5.96 -2.32 -9.52
CA LEU A 77 -4.75 -1.53 -9.31
C LEU A 77 -3.57 -2.48 -9.08
N LEU A 78 -2.66 -2.56 -10.05
CA LEU A 78 -1.53 -3.49 -10.07
C LEU A 78 -0.25 -2.79 -9.66
N ASN A 79 0.57 -3.43 -8.85
CA ASN A 79 1.99 -3.11 -8.73
C ASN A 79 2.74 -3.69 -9.95
N LYS A 80 3.32 -2.82 -10.78
CA LYS A 80 3.98 -3.16 -12.05
C LYS A 80 5.44 -3.57 -11.88
N VAL A 81 6.03 -3.32 -10.72
CA VAL A 81 7.44 -3.62 -10.43
C VAL A 81 7.64 -4.86 -9.56
N SER A 82 6.54 -5.45 -9.05
CA SER A 82 6.54 -6.79 -8.45
C SER A 82 6.45 -7.88 -9.52
N SER A 83 7.12 -9.02 -9.29
CA SER A 83 7.02 -10.22 -10.13
C SER A 83 6.74 -11.46 -9.28
N PRO A 84 5.58 -12.13 -9.43
CA PRO A 84 4.44 -11.73 -10.27
C PRO A 84 3.79 -10.41 -9.81
N PRO A 85 2.96 -9.76 -10.65
CA PRO A 85 2.25 -8.54 -10.26
C PRO A 85 1.40 -8.73 -9.00
N LEU A 86 1.43 -7.76 -8.10
CA LEU A 86 0.53 -7.68 -6.95
C LEU A 86 -0.69 -6.83 -7.28
N TYR A 87 -1.83 -7.19 -6.71
CA TYR A 87 -3.10 -6.51 -6.91
C TYR A 87 -3.57 -5.88 -5.59
N MET A 88 -4.05 -4.64 -5.65
CA MET A 88 -4.67 -3.98 -4.51
C MET A 88 -6.03 -4.63 -4.21
N TRP A 89 -6.18 -5.09 -2.99
CA TRP A 89 -7.42 -5.57 -2.39
C TRP A 89 -8.06 -4.49 -1.53
N VAL A 90 -9.38 -4.55 -1.45
CA VAL A 90 -10.19 -3.76 -0.53
C VAL A 90 -11.03 -4.71 0.31
N GLN A 91 -11.11 -4.43 1.60
CA GLN A 91 -11.96 -5.17 2.53
C GLN A 91 -13.43 -5.08 2.08
N GLU A 92 -14.06 -6.23 1.89
CA GLU A 92 -15.50 -6.28 1.74
C GLU A 92 -16.18 -6.14 3.10
N PRO A 93 -17.06 -5.15 3.30
CA PRO A 93 -17.78 -4.99 4.56
C PRO A 93 -18.88 -6.06 4.68
N ALA A 94 -19.17 -6.46 5.92
CA ALA A 94 -20.25 -7.42 6.20
C ALA A 94 -21.63 -6.89 5.76
N ASP A 95 -21.87 -5.59 5.93
CA ASP A 95 -23.05 -4.89 5.42
C ASP A 95 -22.61 -3.75 4.49
N LYS A 96 -23.02 -3.82 3.22
CA LYS A 96 -22.71 -2.82 2.19
C LYS A 96 -23.63 -1.60 2.26
N ALA A 97 -24.80 -1.73 2.86
CA ALA A 97 -25.73 -0.61 3.05
C ALA A 97 -25.31 0.28 4.21
N SER A 98 -24.62 -0.28 5.21
CA SER A 98 -24.06 0.45 6.36
C SER A 98 -22.59 0.08 6.61
N PRO A 99 -21.67 0.40 5.68
CA PRO A 99 -20.27 0.01 5.81
C PRO A 99 -19.57 0.80 6.92
N PRO A 100 -18.50 0.24 7.53
CA PRO A 100 -17.65 1.01 8.45
C PRO A 100 -16.98 2.17 7.71
N ARG A 101 -16.52 3.19 8.45
CA ARG A 101 -15.85 4.37 7.85
C ARG A 101 -14.58 4.04 7.07
N THR A 102 -13.89 2.97 7.46
CA THR A 102 -12.64 2.52 6.83
C THR A 102 -12.82 1.13 6.26
N LEU A 103 -12.48 0.94 4.99
CA LEU A 103 -12.24 -0.40 4.43
C LEU A 103 -10.73 -0.57 4.24
N ALA A 104 -10.17 -1.60 4.86
CA ALA A 104 -8.74 -1.88 4.78
C ALA A 104 -8.31 -2.16 3.34
N THR A 105 -7.08 -1.77 3.01
CA THR A 105 -6.47 -2.07 1.73
C THR A 105 -5.11 -2.73 1.89
N TRP A 106 -4.80 -3.67 1.00
CA TRP A 106 -3.56 -4.44 1.02
C TRP A 106 -3.22 -4.96 -0.38
N PHE A 107 -1.98 -5.36 -0.61
CA PHE A 107 -1.57 -6.01 -1.84
C PHE A 107 -1.50 -7.52 -1.68
N ASN A 108 -1.98 -8.26 -2.68
CA ASN A 108 -1.97 -9.72 -2.72
C ASN A 108 -1.53 -10.22 -4.11
N SER A 109 -1.11 -11.48 -4.22
CA SER A 109 -0.72 -12.11 -5.49
C SER A 109 -1.92 -12.52 -6.36
N THR A 110 -3.13 -12.47 -5.82
CA THR A 110 -4.39 -12.78 -6.51
C THR A 110 -5.16 -11.51 -6.83
N LYS A 111 -5.97 -11.52 -7.90
CA LYS A 111 -6.84 -10.40 -8.27
C LYS A 111 -7.92 -10.18 -7.21
N ASN A 112 -8.19 -8.92 -6.90
CA ASN A 112 -9.30 -8.54 -6.02
C ASN A 112 -10.64 -8.85 -6.71
N THR A 113 -11.53 -9.53 -5.98
CA THR A 113 -12.87 -9.88 -6.45
C THR A 113 -13.94 -8.87 -6.02
N PHE A 114 -13.59 -7.90 -5.17
CA PHE A 114 -14.51 -6.91 -4.63
C PHE A 114 -14.14 -5.48 -5.04
N GLY A 115 -14.96 -4.92 -5.93
CA GLY A 115 -14.85 -3.55 -6.41
C GLY A 115 -13.91 -3.37 -7.60
N THR A 116 -13.75 -2.12 -8.01
CA THR A 116 -13.06 -1.73 -9.24
C THR A 116 -12.38 -0.39 -9.03
N PHE A 117 -11.11 -0.33 -9.40
CA PHE A 117 -10.33 0.90 -9.46
C PHE A 117 -10.45 1.55 -10.84
N ALA A 118 -10.41 2.86 -10.88
CA ALA A 118 -10.32 3.65 -12.11
C ALA A 118 -9.57 4.96 -11.87
N PHE A 119 -8.99 5.52 -12.93
CA PHE A 119 -8.54 6.91 -12.90
C PHE A 119 -9.69 7.84 -13.31
N GLN A 120 -9.89 8.93 -12.57
CA GLN A 120 -10.77 10.03 -12.95
C GLN A 120 -9.93 11.31 -12.96
N GLY A 121 -9.53 11.75 -14.17
CA GLY A 121 -8.37 12.64 -14.26
C GLY A 121 -7.14 11.91 -13.73
N ASP A 122 -6.43 12.52 -12.79
CA ASP A 122 -5.28 11.90 -12.10
C ASP A 122 -5.65 11.16 -10.81
N ALA A 123 -6.84 11.39 -10.26
CA ALA A 123 -7.28 10.76 -9.01
C ALA A 123 -7.50 9.25 -9.19
N VAL A 124 -7.02 8.47 -8.21
CA VAL A 124 -7.38 7.05 -8.08
C VAL A 124 -8.72 6.96 -7.37
N THR A 125 -9.69 6.40 -8.07
CA THR A 125 -11.03 6.16 -7.57
C THR A 125 -11.28 4.68 -7.36
N TRP A 126 -12.20 4.35 -6.46
CA TRP A 126 -12.67 2.99 -6.26
C TRP A 126 -14.17 2.95 -6.01
N SER A 127 -14.84 1.96 -6.59
CA SER A 127 -16.27 1.70 -6.38
C SER A 127 -16.52 0.19 -6.26
N ALA A 128 -17.64 -0.20 -5.65
CA ALA A 128 -18.07 -1.59 -5.62
C ALA A 128 -19.59 -1.71 -5.73
N PRO A 129 -20.11 -2.76 -6.40
CA PRO A 129 -21.55 -3.00 -6.46
C PRO A 129 -22.17 -3.09 -5.06
N GLY A 130 -23.31 -2.41 -4.89
CA GLY A 130 -24.06 -2.39 -3.63
C GLY A 130 -23.48 -1.50 -2.52
N LEU A 131 -22.35 -0.83 -2.76
CA LEU A 131 -21.73 0.09 -1.79
C LEU A 131 -21.76 1.52 -2.35
N GLN A 132 -22.61 2.36 -1.76
CA GLN A 132 -22.73 3.76 -2.16
C GLN A 132 -21.68 4.61 -1.43
N ARG A 133 -21.00 5.48 -2.18
CA ARG A 133 -20.01 6.43 -1.64
C ARG A 133 -20.27 7.81 -2.23
N GLN A 134 -20.16 8.84 -1.38
CA GLN A 134 -20.34 10.23 -1.83
C GLN A 134 -19.16 10.72 -2.68
N ASN A 135 -17.96 10.22 -2.42
CA ASN A 135 -16.76 10.54 -3.17
C ASN A 135 -15.94 9.27 -3.41
N LEU A 136 -15.78 8.87 -4.67
CA LEU A 136 -15.04 7.67 -5.06
C LEU A 136 -13.52 7.83 -4.90
N ALA A 137 -13.02 9.07 -4.87
CA ALA A 137 -11.62 9.43 -4.67
C ALA A 137 -11.27 9.69 -3.19
N ALA A 138 -12.19 9.47 -2.25
CA ALA A 138 -11.91 9.70 -0.84
C ALA A 138 -11.14 8.53 -0.21
N TRP A 139 -9.99 8.84 0.41
CA TRP A 139 -9.14 7.89 1.10
C TRP A 139 -8.88 8.36 2.52
N LEU A 140 -8.48 7.43 3.39
CA LEU A 140 -7.99 7.74 4.71
C LEU A 140 -6.58 7.18 4.86
N VAL A 141 -5.67 7.99 5.40
CA VAL A 141 -4.39 7.52 5.90
C VAL A 141 -4.45 7.58 7.41
N CYS A 142 -4.28 6.44 8.06
CA CYS A 142 -4.41 6.31 9.51
C CYS A 142 -3.07 5.93 10.16
N ALA A 143 -3.13 5.46 11.41
CA ALA A 143 -1.97 4.98 12.15
C ALA A 143 -1.07 4.06 11.30
N LYS A 144 0.25 4.23 11.46
CA LYS A 144 1.28 3.50 10.70
C LYS A 144 1.19 3.71 9.17
N GLN A 145 0.63 4.85 8.74
CA GLN A 145 0.49 5.22 7.33
C GLN A 145 -0.40 4.27 6.51
N ALA A 146 -1.19 3.41 7.17
CA ALA A 146 -2.08 2.49 6.49
C ALA A 146 -3.15 3.25 5.69
N LEU A 147 -3.33 2.84 4.44
CA LEU A 147 -4.27 3.42 3.51
C LEU A 147 -5.60 2.65 3.55
N PHE A 148 -6.70 3.39 3.60
CA PHE A 148 -8.06 2.87 3.63
C PHE A 148 -8.93 3.58 2.61
N ILE A 149 -9.93 2.86 2.10
CA ILE A 149 -11.06 3.52 1.43
C ILE A 149 -11.89 4.26 2.49
N ASN A 150 -12.19 5.54 2.24
CA ASN A 150 -13.16 6.30 3.04
C ASN A 150 -14.57 6.04 2.49
N THR A 151 -15.43 5.39 3.26
CA THR A 151 -16.83 5.19 2.85
C THR A 151 -17.71 6.41 3.13
N GLY A 152 -17.16 7.38 3.84
CA GLY A 152 -17.81 8.62 4.24
C GLY A 152 -17.67 9.80 3.31
N ALA A 153 -18.20 10.92 3.80
CA ALA A 153 -17.94 12.25 3.25
C ALA A 153 -16.47 12.66 3.49
N TYR A 154 -15.80 13.11 2.43
CA TYR A 154 -14.43 13.63 2.51
C TYR A 154 -14.37 14.89 3.38
N SER A 155 -13.38 14.99 4.26
CA SER A 155 -13.19 16.11 5.21
C SER A 155 -14.32 16.33 6.22
N TYR A 156 -15.21 15.34 6.40
CA TYR A 156 -16.30 15.43 7.37
C TYR A 156 -16.33 14.19 8.25
N GLN A 157 -16.29 14.40 9.57
CA GLN A 157 -16.21 13.34 10.58
C GLN A 157 -15.08 12.33 10.27
N THR A 158 -13.92 12.84 9.89
CA THR A 158 -12.69 12.05 9.74
C THR A 158 -12.42 11.30 11.06
N PRO A 159 -12.25 9.97 11.04
CA PRO A 159 -11.98 9.22 12.25
C PRO A 159 -10.73 9.72 12.99
N SER A 160 -10.76 9.67 14.32
CA SER A 160 -9.60 10.05 15.14
C SER A 160 -8.37 9.21 14.78
N GLY A 161 -7.21 9.86 14.64
CA GLY A 161 -5.97 9.21 14.20
C GLY A 161 -5.88 8.92 12.70
N CYS A 162 -6.84 9.41 11.91
CA CYS A 162 -6.80 9.36 10.45
C CYS A 162 -6.77 10.77 9.85
N SER A 163 -6.30 10.84 8.60
CA SER A 163 -6.37 12.04 7.76
C SER A 163 -7.06 11.68 6.46
N ASP A 164 -8.04 12.50 6.06
CA ASP A 164 -8.61 12.43 4.72
C ASP A 164 -7.56 12.75 3.66
N GLN A 165 -7.58 12.00 2.56
CA GLN A 165 -6.66 12.12 1.45
C GLN A 165 -7.37 11.88 0.13
N THR A 166 -6.86 12.49 -0.92
CA THR A 166 -7.00 11.98 -2.28
C THR A 166 -5.63 11.51 -2.72
N VAL A 167 -5.58 10.39 -3.45
CA VAL A 167 -4.34 9.88 -4.06
C VAL A 167 -4.45 9.94 -5.57
N HIS A 168 -3.37 10.38 -6.20
CA HIS A 168 -3.33 10.72 -7.61
C HIS A 168 -2.14 10.02 -8.26
N TYR A 169 -2.27 9.71 -9.55
CA TYR A 169 -1.09 9.31 -10.29
C TYR A 169 -0.14 10.49 -10.48
N TYR A 170 1.14 10.17 -10.59
CA TYR A 170 2.21 11.06 -10.98
C TYR A 170 3.10 10.31 -11.99
N ASN A 171 3.45 10.94 -13.10
CA ASN A 171 4.04 10.28 -14.26
C ASN A 171 5.39 10.87 -14.70
N ASP A 172 6.04 11.63 -13.82
CA ASP A 172 7.40 12.10 -14.07
C ASP A 172 8.40 10.94 -13.95
N LYS A 173 9.61 11.16 -14.47
CA LYS A 173 10.69 10.18 -14.53
C LYS A 173 11.00 9.56 -13.15
N THR A 174 10.93 10.35 -12.08
CA THR A 174 11.27 9.94 -10.72
C THR A 174 10.23 10.43 -9.73
N ALA A 175 9.94 9.65 -8.68
CA ALA A 175 9.19 10.14 -7.52
C ALA A 175 9.94 11.30 -6.84
N ASN A 176 9.21 12.30 -6.35
CA ASN A 176 9.75 13.48 -5.67
C ASN A 176 9.19 13.65 -4.25
N ASN A 177 9.91 14.42 -3.42
CA ASN A 177 9.47 14.82 -2.09
C ASN A 177 8.62 16.09 -2.13
#